data_AF-A0A7X8DNK1-F1
#
_entry.id   AF-A0A7X8DNK1-F1
#
_cell.length_a   1.000
_cell.length_b   1.000
_cell.length_c   1.000
_cell.angle_alpha   90.00
_cell.angle_beta   90.00
_cell.angle_gamma   90.00
#
_symmetry.space_group_name_H-M   'P 1'
#
loop_
_entity.id
_entity.type
_entity.pdbx_description
1 polymer ?
#
loop_
_entity_poly.entity_id
_entity_poly.type
_entity_poly.pdbx_seq_one_letter_code
_entity_poly.pdbx_strand_id
1 'polypeptide(L)'
;MSSTKTMNALGVYTFYSQDYLTFIKSISEMFNVNVYVFFSALFENEEEEKQFEIESQIFDFGKKETYILTVYFSKFDIQKPLENNVYCSYSLCLPVDFEYEKELSLEFYATGVFQLQFLPFNTTWKFFIEDIIGLSDHYYQSEMEIIDETKTIRNKYIDILAKINCKEVFLWTDSYYKTEYYIEDAKDFETKLSFNDIKNSLKETDNLTIYNFAQVLSRKIKIENAKYDYTDVVLYDNFEDEILYNPKEIT
;
A
#
# COMPACT_ATOMS: atom_id res chain seq x y z
N MET A 1 20.69 14.33 0.01
CA MET A 1 19.25 14.24 0.31
C MET A 1 18.67 13.24 -0.66
N SER A 2 18.50 11.99 -0.23
CA SER A 2 17.94 10.93 -1.08
C SER A 2 16.46 11.23 -1.26
N SER A 3 16.11 11.68 -2.46
CA SER A 3 14.73 11.86 -2.87
C SER A 3 14.16 10.49 -3.22
N THR A 4 13.79 9.70 -2.21
CA THR A 4 12.82 8.61 -2.36
C THR A 4 11.45 9.18 -2.00
N LYS A 5 10.50 8.83 -2.85
CA LYS A 5 9.61 9.78 -3.50
C LYS A 5 8.45 8.96 -4.08
N THR A 6 8.08 7.89 -3.38
CA THR A 6 7.13 6.86 -3.85
C THR A 6 5.70 7.30 -3.57
N MET A 7 4.73 6.79 -4.32
CA MET A 7 3.33 7.04 -4.02
C MET A 7 2.80 5.81 -3.30
N ASN A 8 2.28 6.02 -2.11
CA ASN A 8 1.73 4.98 -1.27
C ASN A 8 0.22 5.22 -1.13
N ALA A 9 -0.55 4.14 -1.07
CA ALA A 9 -1.94 4.19 -0.65
C ALA A 9 -2.06 3.50 0.71
N LEU A 10 -2.57 4.21 1.69
CA LEU A 10 -2.79 3.73 3.03
C LEU A 10 -4.29 3.58 3.28
N GLY A 11 -4.72 2.42 3.77
CA GLY A 11 -6.11 2.15 4.07
C GLY A 11 -6.30 1.11 5.16
N VAL A 12 -7.55 0.77 5.43
CA VAL A 12 -7.92 -0.26 6.42
C VAL A 12 -8.47 -1.50 5.74
N TYR A 13 -8.25 -2.65 6.36
CA TYR A 13 -8.75 -3.94 5.92
C TYR A 13 -9.26 -4.76 7.11
N THR A 14 -10.11 -5.75 6.85
CA THR A 14 -10.86 -6.45 7.91
C THR A 14 -10.59 -7.95 8.00
N PHE A 15 -9.67 -8.49 7.20
CA PHE A 15 -9.42 -9.93 7.10
C PHE A 15 -8.07 -10.38 7.67
N TYR A 16 -7.40 -9.53 8.46
CA TYR A 16 -6.14 -9.93 9.11
C TYR A 16 -6.32 -11.21 9.92
N SER A 17 -5.34 -12.09 9.82
CA SER A 17 -5.24 -13.29 10.62
C SER A 17 -3.82 -13.45 11.12
N GLN A 18 -3.68 -13.71 12.43
CA GLN A 18 -2.41 -14.12 13.01
C GLN A 18 -2.06 -15.57 12.63
N ASP A 19 -3.06 -16.40 12.34
CA ASP A 19 -2.84 -17.68 11.67
C ASP A 19 -2.52 -17.42 10.18
N TYR A 20 -1.23 -17.54 9.83
CA TYR A 20 -0.73 -17.28 8.49
C TYR A 20 -1.35 -18.19 7.43
N LEU A 21 -1.75 -19.42 7.78
CA LEU A 21 -2.42 -20.33 6.84
C LEU A 21 -3.81 -19.81 6.45
N THR A 22 -4.54 -19.28 7.43
CA THR A 22 -5.82 -18.61 7.17
C THR A 22 -5.61 -17.36 6.32
N PHE A 23 -4.57 -16.56 6.60
CA PHE A 23 -4.24 -15.39 5.79
C PHE A 23 -3.90 -15.76 4.33
N ILE A 24 -3.05 -16.78 4.12
CA ILE A 24 -2.68 -17.29 2.78
C ILE A 24 -3.93 -17.73 2.00
N LYS A 25 -4.86 -18.44 2.64
CA LYS A 25 -6.12 -18.84 2.00
C LYS A 25 -6.93 -17.62 1.57
N SER A 26 -7.08 -16.63 2.44
CA SER A 26 -7.77 -15.38 2.12
C SER A 26 -7.13 -14.68 0.91
N ILE A 27 -5.80 -14.57 0.86
CA ILE A 27 -5.07 -14.01 -0.28
C ILE A 27 -5.32 -14.81 -1.56
N SER A 28 -5.21 -16.14 -1.50
CA SER A 28 -5.47 -17.02 -2.64
C SER A 28 -6.88 -16.83 -3.20
N GLU A 29 -7.88 -16.70 -2.32
CA GLU A 29 -9.28 -16.50 -2.71
C GLU A 29 -9.52 -15.10 -3.30
N MET A 30 -9.02 -14.04 -2.67
CA MET A 30 -9.20 -12.65 -3.12
C MET A 30 -8.52 -12.37 -4.45
N PHE A 31 -7.31 -12.89 -4.65
CA PHE A 31 -6.53 -12.65 -5.87
C PHE A 31 -6.66 -13.77 -6.91
N ASN A 32 -7.29 -14.90 -6.56
CA ASN A 32 -7.43 -16.08 -7.40
C ASN A 32 -6.07 -16.67 -7.85
N VAL A 33 -5.13 -16.81 -6.90
CA VAL A 33 -3.73 -17.22 -7.15
C VAL A 33 -3.27 -18.34 -6.23
N ASN A 34 -2.23 -19.06 -6.63
CA ASN A 34 -1.38 -19.81 -5.71
C ASN A 34 -0.48 -18.84 -4.94
N VAL A 35 0.11 -19.29 -3.84
CA VAL A 35 0.96 -18.42 -3.01
C VAL A 35 2.29 -19.10 -2.74
N TYR A 36 3.38 -18.46 -3.13
CA TYR A 36 4.73 -18.85 -2.73
C TYR A 36 5.18 -17.98 -1.55
N VAL A 37 5.41 -18.62 -0.42
CA VAL A 37 5.60 -17.95 0.87
C VAL A 37 7.06 -17.97 1.27
N PHE A 38 7.58 -16.83 1.70
CA PHE A 38 8.87 -16.69 2.37
C PHE A 38 8.67 -16.27 3.83
N PHE A 39 9.39 -16.86 4.75
CA PHE A 39 9.33 -16.51 6.17
C PHE A 39 10.55 -15.67 6.55
N SER A 40 10.31 -14.46 7.06
CA SER A 40 11.36 -13.53 7.47
C SER A 40 11.15 -13.08 8.91
N ALA A 41 12.15 -13.24 9.76
CA ALA A 41 12.09 -12.73 11.12
C ALA A 41 12.38 -11.23 11.16
N LEU A 42 11.68 -10.49 12.02
CA LEU A 42 12.00 -9.10 12.32
C LEU A 42 13.20 -9.05 13.27
N PHE A 43 14.36 -8.65 12.76
CA PHE A 43 15.59 -8.50 13.55
C PHE A 43 15.83 -7.03 13.92
N GLU A 44 16.30 -6.79 15.14
CA GLU A 44 16.72 -5.45 15.58
C GLU A 44 18.12 -5.06 15.05
N ASN A 45 18.88 -6.01 14.48
CA ASN A 45 20.21 -5.76 13.90
C ASN A 45 20.49 -6.61 12.65
N GLU A 46 21.28 -6.04 11.71
CA GLU A 46 21.65 -6.67 10.43
C GLU A 46 22.54 -7.92 10.57
N GLU A 47 23.22 -8.11 11.71
CA GLU A 47 24.11 -9.28 11.92
C GLU A 47 23.30 -10.55 12.20
N GLU A 48 22.20 -10.44 12.94
CA GLU A 48 21.25 -11.53 13.15
C GLU A 48 20.52 -11.90 11.84
N GLU A 49 20.19 -10.89 11.02
CA GLU A 49 19.56 -11.09 9.72
C GLU A 49 20.43 -11.93 8.77
N LYS A 50 21.74 -11.66 8.71
CA LYS A 50 22.69 -12.38 7.83
C LYS A 50 22.88 -13.86 8.19
N GLN A 51 22.48 -14.27 9.39
CA GLN A 51 22.67 -15.64 9.88
C GLN A 51 21.44 -16.53 9.65
N PHE A 52 20.33 -15.95 9.18
CA PHE A 52 19.07 -16.66 9.04
C PHE A 52 18.87 -17.12 7.60
N GLU A 53 18.58 -18.42 7.42
CA GLU A 53 18.19 -18.97 6.13
C GLU A 53 16.68 -18.77 5.94
N ILE A 54 16.29 -18.14 4.83
CA ILE A 54 14.89 -17.86 4.52
C ILE A 54 14.20 -19.19 4.19
N GLU A 55 13.32 -19.65 5.07
CA GLU A 55 12.44 -20.77 4.77
C GLU A 55 11.37 -20.35 3.76
N SER A 56 11.01 -21.25 2.85
CA SER A 56 9.98 -20.99 1.86
C SER A 56 9.11 -22.20 1.57
N GLN A 57 7.86 -21.96 1.22
CA GLN A 57 6.88 -23.00 0.92
C GLN A 57 5.90 -22.53 -0.16
N ILE A 58 5.57 -23.42 -1.10
CA ILE A 58 4.50 -23.19 -2.06
C ILE A 58 3.18 -23.79 -1.56
N PHE A 59 2.11 -22.98 -1.64
CA PHE A 59 0.74 -23.38 -1.38
C PHE A 59 -0.01 -23.41 -2.71
N ASP A 60 -0.21 -24.62 -3.24
CA ASP A 60 -0.90 -24.87 -4.51
C ASP A 60 -2.41 -25.00 -4.27
N PHE A 61 -3.17 -24.08 -4.85
CA PHE A 61 -4.62 -24.00 -4.81
C PHE A 61 -5.26 -24.31 -6.19
N GLY A 62 -4.49 -24.89 -7.12
CA GLY A 62 -4.93 -25.21 -8.48
C GLY A 62 -5.18 -23.97 -9.35
N LYS A 63 -4.55 -22.83 -9.01
CA LYS A 63 -4.69 -21.58 -9.77
C LYS A 63 -3.61 -21.45 -10.84
N LYS A 64 -3.85 -20.58 -11.81
CA LYS A 64 -2.93 -20.39 -12.96
C LYS A 64 -1.67 -19.61 -12.57
N GLU A 65 -1.83 -18.61 -11.71
CA GLU A 65 -0.78 -17.68 -11.33
C GLU A 65 -0.33 -17.94 -9.90
N THR A 66 0.89 -17.53 -9.58
CA THR A 66 1.47 -17.64 -8.24
C THR A 66 2.02 -16.29 -7.83
N TYR A 67 1.56 -15.76 -6.70
CA TYR A 67 2.10 -14.54 -6.12
C TYR A 67 3.06 -14.86 -4.98
N ILE A 68 3.97 -13.93 -4.70
CA ILE A 68 4.96 -14.06 -3.63
C ILE A 68 4.44 -13.35 -2.38
N LEU A 69 4.44 -14.04 -1.25
CA LEU A 69 4.04 -13.50 0.05
C LEU A 69 5.19 -13.65 1.05
N THR A 70 5.70 -12.54 1.57
CA THR A 70 6.61 -12.54 2.71
C THR A 70 5.80 -12.48 3.99
N VAL A 71 6.07 -13.40 4.91
CA VAL A 71 5.48 -13.47 6.25
C VAL A 71 6.52 -12.99 7.25
N TYR A 72 6.24 -11.86 7.90
CA TYR A 72 7.12 -11.30 8.92
C TYR A 72 6.68 -11.77 10.31
N PHE A 73 7.63 -12.20 11.14
CA PHE A 73 7.32 -12.68 12.49
C PHE A 73 8.31 -12.17 13.55
N SER A 74 7.82 -12.01 14.77
CA SER A 74 8.63 -11.73 15.95
C SER A 74 9.15 -13.04 16.54
N LYS A 75 10.45 -13.08 16.82
CA LYS A 75 11.23 -14.26 17.20
C LYS A 75 10.80 -14.85 18.55
N PHE A 76 10.07 -15.97 18.55
CA PHE A 76 9.97 -16.88 19.69
C PHE A 76 10.03 -18.34 19.18
N ASP A 77 11.27 -18.87 19.16
CA ASP A 77 11.76 -20.13 18.57
C ASP A 77 12.05 -20.09 17.04
N ILE A 78 13.25 -19.58 16.71
CA ILE A 78 13.84 -19.55 15.35
C ILE A 78 13.96 -20.93 14.71
N GLN A 79 14.12 -22.00 15.51
CA GLN A 79 14.33 -23.33 14.97
C GLN A 79 13.01 -23.99 14.53
N LYS A 80 11.88 -23.34 14.83
CA LYS A 80 10.53 -23.82 14.52
C LYS A 80 9.63 -22.65 14.07
N PRO A 81 9.94 -22.00 12.93
CA PRO A 81 9.22 -20.81 12.45
C PRO A 81 7.69 -21.02 12.43
N LEU A 82 7.24 -22.25 12.17
CA LEU A 82 5.83 -22.58 11.96
C LEU A 82 5.01 -22.83 13.24
N GLU A 83 5.62 -23.29 14.34
CA GLU A 83 4.86 -23.87 15.47
C GLU A 83 4.65 -22.90 16.65
N ASN A 84 5.57 -21.97 16.91
CA ASN A 84 5.58 -21.17 18.15
C ASN A 84 5.77 -19.65 17.95
N ASN A 85 5.81 -19.17 16.71
CA ASN A 85 6.09 -17.76 16.44
C ASN A 85 4.83 -16.89 16.39
N VAL A 86 5.06 -15.61 16.67
CA VAL A 86 4.06 -14.55 16.59
C VAL A 86 4.23 -13.84 15.25
N TYR A 87 3.31 -14.09 14.31
CA TYR A 87 3.30 -13.45 12.99
C TYR A 87 2.78 -12.02 13.10
N CYS A 88 3.52 -11.07 12.52
CA CYS A 88 3.34 -9.63 12.75
C CYS A 88 2.74 -8.91 11.53
N SER A 89 3.28 -9.15 10.35
CA SER A 89 2.84 -8.50 9.11
C SER A 89 3.06 -9.40 7.91
N TYR A 90 2.45 -9.02 6.80
CA TYR A 90 2.56 -9.73 5.53
C TYR A 90 2.87 -8.74 4.40
N SER A 91 3.73 -9.08 3.46
CA SER A 91 3.95 -8.30 2.23
C SER A 91 3.70 -9.17 1.01
N LEU A 92 2.73 -8.78 0.19
CA LEU A 92 2.37 -9.45 -1.05
C LEU A 92 2.99 -8.70 -2.23
N CYS A 93 3.88 -9.37 -2.95
CA CYS A 93 4.40 -8.86 -4.22
C CYS A 93 3.36 -9.13 -5.33
N LEU A 94 2.87 -8.04 -5.92
CA LEU A 94 1.93 -8.07 -7.03
C LEU A 94 2.70 -7.92 -8.36
N PRO A 95 2.27 -8.62 -9.43
CA PRO A 95 2.83 -8.41 -10.76
C PRO A 95 2.52 -7.00 -11.25
N VAL A 96 3.36 -6.50 -12.15
CA VAL A 96 3.28 -5.12 -12.61
C VAL A 96 3.19 -5.03 -14.13
N ASP A 97 2.26 -4.19 -14.60
CA ASP A 97 2.00 -3.95 -16.02
C ASP A 97 2.62 -2.63 -16.53
N PHE A 98 3.58 -2.06 -15.81
CA PHE A 98 4.22 -0.79 -16.15
C PHE A 98 5.60 -1.01 -16.79
N GLU A 99 5.92 -0.24 -17.82
CA GLU A 99 7.13 -0.41 -18.65
C GLU A 99 8.43 -0.40 -17.83
N TYR A 100 8.47 0.35 -16.73
CA TYR A 100 9.68 0.58 -15.93
C TYR A 100 9.61 -0.02 -14.51
N GLU A 101 8.53 -0.72 -14.17
CA GLU A 101 8.34 -1.27 -12.84
C GLU A 101 8.69 -2.74 -12.78
N LYS A 102 9.23 -3.16 -11.64
CA LYS A 102 9.61 -4.55 -11.40
C LYS A 102 8.65 -5.28 -10.47
N GLU A 103 8.09 -4.58 -9.48
CA GLU A 103 7.18 -5.13 -8.48
C GLU A 103 6.36 -4.04 -7.79
N LEU A 104 5.13 -4.38 -7.41
CA LEU A 104 4.25 -3.62 -6.52
C LEU A 104 4.16 -4.39 -5.19
N SER A 105 4.18 -3.69 -4.05
CA SER A 105 4.11 -4.33 -2.72
C SER A 105 2.85 -3.92 -1.98
N LEU A 106 2.07 -4.89 -1.53
CA LEU A 106 0.93 -4.68 -0.65
C LEU A 106 1.24 -5.25 0.73
N GLU A 107 1.50 -4.36 1.67
CA GLU A 107 1.83 -4.68 3.06
C GLU A 107 0.59 -4.65 3.94
N PHE A 108 0.46 -5.63 4.82
CA PHE A 108 -0.65 -5.81 5.75
C PHE A 108 -0.12 -5.87 7.18
N TYR A 109 -0.47 -4.89 8.01
CA TYR A 109 -0.04 -4.79 9.39
C TYR A 109 -1.08 -5.35 10.36
N ALA A 110 -0.63 -5.89 11.50
CA ALA A 110 -1.48 -6.41 12.55
C ALA A 110 -2.56 -5.41 13.04
N THR A 111 -2.32 -4.12 12.87
CA THR A 111 -3.25 -3.03 13.21
C THR A 111 -4.54 -3.00 12.39
N GLY A 112 -4.67 -3.83 11.34
CA GLY A 112 -5.78 -3.73 10.38
C GLY A 112 -5.60 -2.62 9.36
N VAL A 113 -4.38 -2.09 9.23
CA VAL A 113 -3.97 -1.12 8.21
C VAL A 113 -3.15 -1.83 7.15
N PHE A 114 -3.37 -1.49 5.88
CA PHE A 114 -2.51 -1.91 4.78
C PHE A 114 -1.83 -0.71 4.14
N GLN A 115 -0.68 -0.95 3.52
CA GLN A 115 0.01 -0.01 2.67
C GLN A 115 0.27 -0.65 1.31
N LEU A 116 -0.25 -0.03 0.25
CA LEU A 116 0.09 -0.37 -1.12
C LEU A 116 1.19 0.59 -1.58
N GLN A 117 2.39 0.07 -1.82
CA GLN A 117 3.51 0.79 -2.39
C GLN A 117 3.50 0.57 -3.90
N PHE A 118 3.47 1.65 -4.68
CA PHE A 118 3.51 1.59 -6.13
C PHE A 118 4.36 2.69 -6.75
N LEU A 119 5.04 2.38 -7.86
CA LEU A 119 6.19 3.15 -8.28
C LEU A 119 6.29 3.22 -9.82
N PRO A 120 5.62 4.13 -10.58
CA PRO A 120 5.02 5.40 -10.15
C PRO A 120 3.77 5.93 -10.92
N PHE A 121 3.20 7.08 -10.50
CA PHE A 121 2.25 7.81 -11.35
C PHE A 121 2.92 8.49 -12.58
N ASN A 122 4.14 9.04 -12.41
CA ASN A 122 5.23 9.19 -13.41
C ASN A 122 6.26 10.29 -13.01
N THR A 123 6.79 10.33 -11.81
CA THR A 123 7.71 9.25 -11.44
C THR A 123 7.97 9.23 -9.95
N THR A 124 7.47 10.24 -9.23
CA THR A 124 7.61 10.38 -7.80
C THR A 124 6.50 11.27 -7.24
N TRP A 125 6.10 11.12 -5.97
CA TRP A 125 5.03 11.93 -5.36
C TRP A 125 5.17 13.43 -5.64
N LYS A 126 6.40 13.94 -5.55
CA LYS A 126 6.74 15.31 -5.91
C LYS A 126 6.27 15.71 -7.32
N PHE A 127 6.61 14.91 -8.33
CA PHE A 127 6.26 15.25 -9.73
C PHE A 127 4.76 15.20 -9.95
N PHE A 128 4.09 14.20 -9.36
CA PHE A 128 2.64 14.10 -9.39
C PHE A 128 1.95 15.33 -8.77
N ILE A 129 2.42 15.81 -7.62
CA ILE A 129 1.87 17.03 -7.02
C ILE A 129 2.21 18.26 -7.87
N GLU A 130 3.45 18.37 -8.41
CA GLU A 130 3.85 19.46 -9.32
C GLU A 130 3.00 19.54 -10.58
N ASP A 131 2.63 18.39 -11.17
CA ASP A 131 1.75 18.30 -12.33
C ASP A 131 0.33 18.78 -11.98
N ILE A 132 -0.22 18.34 -10.85
CA ILE A 132 -1.55 18.75 -10.38
C ILE A 132 -1.64 20.26 -10.14
N ILE A 133 -0.56 20.90 -9.67
CA ILE A 133 -0.53 22.34 -9.38
C ILE A 133 -0.02 23.20 -10.55
N GLY A 134 0.29 22.59 -11.70
CA GLY A 134 0.69 23.29 -12.93
C GLY A 134 2.11 23.87 -12.89
N LEU A 135 3.04 23.23 -12.18
CA LEU A 135 4.46 23.63 -12.14
C LEU A 135 5.33 22.84 -13.13
N SER A 136 4.87 21.69 -13.61
CA SER A 136 5.62 20.75 -14.44
C SER A 136 5.05 20.59 -15.86
N ASP A 137 4.63 21.69 -16.49
CA ASP A 137 4.11 21.79 -17.87
C ASP A 137 5.04 21.24 -18.99
N HIS A 138 6.19 20.67 -18.65
CA HIS A 138 7.20 20.20 -19.60
C HIS A 138 7.11 18.71 -19.94
N TYR A 139 6.42 17.89 -19.14
CA TYR A 139 6.34 16.44 -19.37
C TYR A 139 5.16 16.00 -20.24
N TYR A 140 4.05 16.74 -20.21
CA TYR A 140 2.84 16.45 -20.97
C TYR A 140 2.54 17.59 -21.95
N GLN A 141 1.98 17.27 -23.11
CA GLN A 141 1.66 18.27 -24.14
C GLN A 141 0.45 19.11 -23.74
N SER A 142 -0.38 18.61 -22.83
CA SER A 142 -1.48 19.36 -22.24
C SER A 142 -1.87 18.89 -20.84
N GLU A 143 -2.55 19.77 -20.11
CA GLU A 143 -3.11 19.46 -18.79
C GLU A 143 -4.22 18.39 -18.83
N MET A 144 -4.89 18.20 -19.97
CA MET A 144 -5.86 17.12 -20.15
C MET A 144 -5.18 15.75 -20.19
N GLU A 145 -3.99 15.66 -20.80
CA GLU A 145 -3.19 14.43 -20.82
C GLU A 145 -2.78 14.02 -19.39
N ILE A 146 -2.41 14.98 -18.54
CA ILE A 146 -2.11 14.74 -17.12
C ILE A 146 -3.31 14.10 -16.42
N ILE A 147 -4.51 14.66 -16.60
CA ILE A 147 -5.73 14.15 -15.96
C ILE A 147 -6.07 12.74 -16.45
N ASP A 148 -5.95 12.48 -17.75
CA ASP A 148 -6.31 11.18 -18.33
C ASP A 148 -5.31 10.08 -17.96
N GLU A 149 -4.01 10.38 -17.93
CA GLU A 149 -3.01 9.48 -17.36
C GLU A 149 -3.29 9.25 -15.87
N THR A 150 -3.66 10.33 -15.16
CA THR A 150 -3.96 10.26 -13.72
C THR A 150 -5.15 9.32 -13.43
N LYS A 151 -6.15 9.31 -14.30
CA LYS A 151 -7.29 8.37 -14.17
C LYS A 151 -6.90 6.94 -14.51
N THR A 152 -6.07 6.75 -15.53
CA THR A 152 -5.64 5.42 -15.99
C THR A 152 -4.95 4.65 -14.87
N ILE A 153 -4.00 5.29 -14.18
CA ILE A 153 -3.27 4.65 -13.09
C ILE A 153 -4.15 4.54 -11.83
N ARG A 154 -5.07 5.49 -11.60
CA ARG A 154 -6.06 5.38 -10.51
C ARG A 154 -6.88 4.11 -10.64
N ASN A 155 -7.37 3.81 -11.84
CA ASN A 155 -8.13 2.59 -12.10
C ASN A 155 -7.32 1.32 -11.78
N LYS A 156 -6.01 1.32 -12.05
CA LYS A 156 -5.14 0.16 -11.77
C LYS A 156 -5.05 -0.18 -10.28
N TYR A 157 -4.88 0.82 -9.40
CA TYR A 157 -4.86 0.52 -7.97
C TYR A 157 -6.27 0.25 -7.43
N ILE A 158 -7.33 0.86 -7.98
CA ILE A 158 -8.71 0.55 -7.58
C ILE A 158 -9.02 -0.93 -7.77
N ASP A 159 -8.56 -1.56 -8.85
CA ASP A 159 -8.74 -2.99 -9.09
C ASP A 159 -8.07 -3.85 -8.00
N ILE A 160 -6.89 -3.44 -7.51
CA ILE A 160 -6.21 -4.09 -6.39
C ILE A 160 -7.01 -3.89 -5.09
N LEU A 161 -7.43 -2.66 -4.81
CA LEU A 161 -8.17 -2.30 -3.60
C LEU A 161 -9.56 -2.96 -3.54
N ALA A 162 -10.21 -3.15 -4.69
CA ALA A 162 -11.48 -3.87 -4.81
C ALA A 162 -11.33 -5.33 -4.37
N LYS A 163 -10.22 -6.01 -4.71
CA LYS A 163 -9.95 -7.40 -4.30
C LYS A 163 -9.86 -7.56 -2.78
N ILE A 164 -9.37 -6.53 -2.08
CA ILE A 164 -9.28 -6.50 -0.61
C ILE A 164 -10.47 -5.78 0.05
N ASN A 165 -11.53 -5.49 -0.71
CA ASN A 165 -12.74 -4.81 -0.25
C ASN A 165 -12.47 -3.45 0.45
N CYS A 166 -11.46 -2.71 -0.03
CA CYS A 166 -11.14 -1.38 0.45
C CYS A 166 -11.75 -0.32 -0.47
N LYS A 167 -12.47 0.65 0.10
CA LYS A 167 -13.21 1.69 -0.65
C LYS A 167 -12.60 3.09 -0.58
N GLU A 168 -11.70 3.29 0.36
CA GLU A 168 -11.12 4.58 0.64
C GLU A 168 -9.67 4.45 1.11
N VAL A 169 -8.82 5.37 0.64
CA VAL A 169 -7.40 5.40 0.97
C VAL A 169 -6.91 6.83 1.14
N PHE A 170 -5.83 6.98 1.89
CA PHE A 170 -4.96 8.15 1.84
C PHE A 170 -3.80 7.86 0.88
N LEU A 171 -3.66 8.70 -0.15
CA LEU A 171 -2.50 8.73 -1.03
C LEU A 171 -1.50 9.73 -0.47
N TRP A 172 -0.26 9.28 -0.27
CA TRP A 172 0.81 10.04 0.37
C TRP A 172 2.18 9.54 -0.11
N THR A 173 3.26 10.15 0.40
CA THR A 173 4.64 9.77 0.10
C THR A 173 5.30 9.10 1.31
N ASP A 174 6.34 8.31 1.06
CA ASP A 174 7.31 7.78 2.02
C ASP A 174 8.18 8.87 2.70
N SER A 175 7.54 9.91 3.23
CA SER A 175 8.22 10.88 4.09
C SER A 175 8.05 10.40 5.50
N TYR A 176 9.14 10.14 6.22
CA TYR A 176 9.20 9.61 7.60
C TYR A 176 8.14 10.21 8.56
N TYR A 177 6.88 9.78 8.44
CA TYR A 177 5.77 10.33 9.16
C TYR A 177 5.70 9.62 10.50
N LYS A 178 5.38 10.35 11.56
CA LYS A 178 5.16 9.72 12.86
C LYS A 178 4.02 8.72 12.78
N THR A 179 3.01 9.00 11.94
CA THR A 179 1.90 8.07 11.64
C THR A 179 2.38 6.69 11.18
N GLU A 180 3.46 6.57 10.40
CA GLU A 180 4.01 5.26 9.97
C GLU A 180 4.43 4.41 11.18
N TYR A 181 5.10 5.00 12.17
CA TYR A 181 5.46 4.30 13.40
C TYR A 181 4.23 3.79 14.18
N TYR A 182 3.13 4.55 14.21
CA TYR A 182 1.90 4.09 14.86
C TYR A 182 1.23 2.92 14.12
N ILE A 183 1.48 2.79 12.82
CA ILE A 183 0.94 1.73 11.97
C ILE A 183 1.79 0.45 12.06
N GLU A 184 3.12 0.60 12.02
CA GLU A 184 4.10 -0.49 12.00
C GLU A 184 4.44 -1.03 13.40
N ASP A 185 4.60 -0.16 14.41
CA ASP A 185 5.14 -0.52 15.74
C ASP A 185 4.07 -0.93 16.75
N ALA A 186 2.82 -1.17 16.32
CA ALA A 186 1.83 -1.78 17.18
C ALA A 186 2.15 -3.26 17.37
N LYS A 187 3.10 -3.55 18.26
CA LYS A 187 3.36 -4.90 18.82
C LYS A 187 2.14 -5.47 19.53
N ASP A 188 1.11 -4.65 19.73
CA ASP A 188 -0.17 -5.01 20.32
C ASP A 188 -1.21 -5.38 19.25
N PHE A 189 -1.40 -6.68 19.05
CA PHE A 189 -2.37 -7.28 18.14
C PHE A 189 -3.83 -6.90 18.45
N GLU A 190 -4.10 -6.35 19.63
CA GLU A 190 -5.44 -5.89 20.05
C GLU A 190 -5.78 -4.50 19.50
N THR A 191 -4.78 -3.71 19.09
CA THR A 191 -5.01 -2.35 18.58
C THR A 191 -5.43 -2.40 17.12
N LYS A 192 -6.74 -2.37 16.86
CA LYS A 192 -7.29 -2.18 15.51
C LYS A 192 -7.53 -0.70 15.23
N LEU A 193 -6.80 -0.16 14.26
CA LEU A 193 -6.94 1.24 13.84
C LEU A 193 -8.09 1.36 12.84
N SER A 194 -8.95 2.36 13.05
CA SER A 194 -9.94 2.78 12.06
C SER A 194 -9.35 3.78 11.07
N PHE A 195 -10.03 3.97 9.93
CA PHE A 195 -9.63 4.97 8.95
C PHE A 195 -9.63 6.40 9.54
N ASN A 196 -10.53 6.68 10.49
CA ASN A 196 -10.55 7.96 11.21
C ASN A 196 -9.35 8.12 12.17
N ASP A 197 -8.87 7.04 12.78
CA ASP A 197 -7.68 7.10 13.64
C ASP A 197 -6.45 7.49 12.81
N ILE A 198 -6.29 6.88 11.62
CA ILE A 198 -5.25 7.25 10.67
C ILE A 198 -5.38 8.73 10.28
N LYS A 199 -6.58 9.16 9.88
CA LYS A 199 -6.86 10.55 9.49
C LYS A 199 -6.49 11.55 10.57
N ASN A 200 -6.82 11.24 11.83
CA ASN A 200 -6.52 12.09 12.96
C ASN A 200 -5.00 12.14 13.22
N SER A 201 -4.31 10.99 13.16
CA SER A 201 -2.84 10.95 13.28
C SER A 201 -2.14 11.81 12.23
N LEU A 202 -2.53 11.70 10.95
CA LEU A 202 -1.97 12.51 9.86
C LEU A 202 -2.13 14.01 10.11
N LYS A 203 -3.28 14.42 10.64
CA LYS A 203 -3.58 15.85 10.89
C LYS A 203 -2.98 16.39 12.18
N GLU A 204 -3.06 15.64 13.26
CA GLU A 204 -2.75 16.13 14.61
C GLU A 204 -1.29 15.86 14.97
N THR A 205 -0.71 14.77 14.47
CA THR A 205 0.66 14.35 14.78
C THR A 205 1.65 14.87 13.73
N ASP A 206 1.32 14.67 12.46
CA ASP A 206 2.19 15.04 11.33
C ASP A 206 1.84 16.41 10.71
N ASN A 207 0.73 17.03 11.13
CA ASN A 207 0.26 18.34 10.64
C ASN A 207 0.00 18.40 9.13
N LEU A 208 -0.39 17.27 8.53
CA LEU A 208 -0.59 17.17 7.08
C LEU A 208 -1.93 17.74 6.65
N THR A 209 -1.96 18.34 5.46
CA THR A 209 -3.19 18.83 4.84
C THR A 209 -3.78 17.77 3.92
N ILE A 210 -5.02 17.38 4.20
CA ILE A 210 -5.74 16.35 3.45
C ILE A 210 -6.70 17.00 2.44
N TYR A 211 -6.49 16.73 1.16
CA TYR A 211 -7.36 17.19 0.06
C TYR A 211 -8.17 16.02 -0.52
N ASN A 212 -9.40 16.28 -0.97
CA ASN A 212 -10.17 15.25 -1.68
C ASN A 212 -9.64 15.10 -3.13
N PHE A 213 -9.22 13.89 -3.49
CA PHE A 213 -8.54 13.63 -4.76
C PHE A 213 -9.42 13.96 -5.98
N ALA A 214 -10.68 13.51 -6.00
CA ALA A 214 -11.61 13.78 -7.09
C ALA A 214 -11.89 15.29 -7.27
N GLN A 215 -11.97 16.05 -6.17
CA GLN A 215 -12.14 17.50 -6.22
C GLN A 215 -10.89 18.23 -6.73
N VAL A 216 -9.70 17.73 -6.43
CA VAL A 216 -8.43 18.22 -6.99
C VAL A 216 -8.39 17.96 -8.50
N LEU A 217 -8.66 16.73 -8.95
CA LEU A 217 -8.68 16.37 -10.37
C LEU A 217 -9.73 17.15 -11.18
N SER A 218 -10.88 17.44 -10.58
CA SER A 218 -11.95 18.24 -11.21
C SER A 218 -11.81 19.76 -11.01
N ARG A 219 -10.71 20.21 -10.37
CA ARG A 219 -10.40 21.61 -10.05
C ARG A 219 -11.47 22.35 -9.24
N LYS A 220 -12.28 21.62 -8.49
CA LYS A 220 -13.19 22.21 -7.49
C LYS A 220 -12.40 22.77 -6.30
N ILE A 221 -11.24 22.17 -6.02
CA ILE A 221 -10.27 22.63 -5.02
C ILE A 221 -8.91 22.79 -5.70
N LYS A 222 -8.18 23.83 -5.31
CA LYS A 222 -6.77 24.01 -5.67
C LYS A 222 -5.92 23.66 -4.47
N ILE A 223 -4.87 22.87 -4.69
CA ILE A 223 -3.80 22.73 -3.70
C ILE A 223 -3.05 24.06 -3.71
N GLU A 224 -3.00 24.73 -2.57
CA GLU A 224 -2.21 25.96 -2.46
C GLU A 224 -0.74 25.61 -2.59
N ASN A 225 0.06 26.48 -3.21
CA ASN A 225 1.50 26.30 -3.32
C ASN A 225 2.10 26.24 -1.90
N ALA A 226 2.24 25.03 -1.36
CA ALA A 226 3.09 24.78 -0.21
C ALA A 226 4.48 25.21 -0.67
N LYS A 227 5.06 26.20 0.01
CA LYS A 227 6.43 26.64 -0.27
C LYS A 227 7.36 25.45 -0.03
N TYR A 228 7.60 24.67 -1.07
CA TYR A 228 8.68 23.69 -1.23
C TYR A 228 8.58 22.34 -0.52
N ASP A 229 7.50 22.01 0.21
CA ASP A 229 7.39 20.71 0.88
C ASP A 229 6.15 19.91 0.44
N TYR A 230 6.29 19.15 -0.64
CA TYR A 230 5.24 18.24 -1.16
C TYR A 230 4.89 17.12 -0.16
N THR A 231 5.69 16.98 0.90
CA THR A 231 5.50 16.01 1.97
C THR A 231 4.37 16.41 2.92
N ASP A 232 3.88 17.65 2.88
CA ASP A 232 2.73 18.09 3.71
C ASP A 232 1.36 17.78 3.08
N VAL A 233 1.35 17.27 1.83
CA VAL A 233 0.14 17.01 1.07
C VAL A 233 -0.25 15.54 1.18
N VAL A 234 -1.52 15.30 1.52
CA VAL A 234 -2.16 13.97 1.46
C VAL A 234 -3.43 14.08 0.63
N LEU A 235 -3.69 13.10 -0.23
CA LEU A 235 -4.93 13.03 -0.99
C LEU A 235 -5.82 11.92 -0.43
N TYR A 236 -7.04 12.26 -0.06
CA TYR A 236 -8.09 11.30 0.28
C TYR A 236 -8.83 10.90 -0.99
N ASP A 237 -8.80 9.62 -1.33
CA ASP A 237 -9.60 9.05 -2.41
C ASP A 237 -10.66 8.11 -1.87
N ASN A 238 -11.89 8.29 -2.36
CA ASN A 238 -13.04 7.45 -2.06
C ASN A 238 -13.71 7.10 -3.38
N PHE A 239 -13.78 5.80 -3.65
CA PHE A 239 -14.21 5.21 -4.91
C PHE A 239 -15.27 4.12 -4.65
N GLU A 240 -16.07 4.28 -3.58
CA GLU A 240 -17.13 3.36 -3.19
C GLU A 240 -18.11 3.05 -4.34
N ASP A 241 -18.50 4.07 -5.10
CA ASP A 241 -19.42 3.92 -6.24
C ASP A 241 -18.78 3.19 -7.43
N GLU A 242 -17.45 3.24 -7.56
CA GLU A 242 -16.70 2.68 -8.68
C GLU A 242 -16.40 1.19 -8.47
N ILE A 243 -16.14 0.77 -7.23
CA ILE A 243 -15.93 -0.66 -6.89
C ILE A 243 -17.19 -1.48 -7.05
N LEU A 244 -18.33 -0.90 -6.68
CA LEU A 244 -19.64 -1.55 -6.85
C LEU A 244 -19.99 -1.71 -8.34
N TYR A 245 -19.31 -0.96 -9.22
CA TYR A 245 -19.45 -1.00 -10.65
C TYR A 245 -18.32 -1.80 -11.32
N ASN A 246 -18.01 -2.98 -10.79
CA ASN A 246 -17.21 -3.94 -11.54
C ASN A 246 -18.15 -4.64 -12.54
N PRO A 247 -18.12 -4.30 -13.85
CA PRO A 247 -18.96 -5.00 -14.81
C PRO A 247 -18.54 -6.47 -14.76
N LYS A 248 -19.43 -7.33 -14.27
CA LYS A 248 -19.23 -8.78 -14.40
C LYS A 248 -18.89 -9.04 -15.85
N GLU A 249 -17.71 -9.59 -16.12
CA GLU A 249 -17.34 -10.05 -17.45
C GLU A 249 -18.52 -10.83 -18.01
N ILE A 250 -19.09 -10.32 -19.10
CA ILE A 250 -20.09 -11.05 -19.87
C ILE A 250 -19.32 -12.20 -20.49
N THR A 251 -19.47 -13.37 -19.89
CA THR A 251 -18.93 -14.65 -20.34
C THR A 251 -19.67 -15.16 -21.56
#